data_AF-A0A011VQJ1-F1
#
_entry.id   AF-A0A011VQJ1-F1
#
_cell.length_a   1.000
_cell.length_b   1.000
_cell.length_c   1.000
_cell.angle_alpha   90.00
_cell.angle_beta   90.00
_cell.angle_gamma   90.00
#
_symmetry.space_group_name_H-M   'P 1'
#
loop_
_entity.id
_entity.type
_entity.pdbx_description
1 polymer ?
#
loop_
_entity_poly.entity_id
_entity_poly.type
_entity_poly.pdbx_seq_one_letter_code
_entity_poly.pdbx_strand_id
1 'polypeptide(L)'
;MTMTRIFKAALVFMALGMAASPVHAEIDGHGPDAWRVTNVTVGDVLNARMGPGTNYPVIETFSDHERGLQQITCVPFYTAAHYTKMTQAQISALPPRWCLMRNKAMSKAGWVAQRYITPDNEPLLASPAGKSVEHPAEPYLPDSDIDPVGQAQDLVREIYERQFQSENSNLPSAFDPAISRNYFTDDIVAWLASGNVGAHPLYGAQDFDGAIEDPMPDPDQPMLRGMITINVDFTNFGKDQRAVFYLRADTTKPGAPLRIFRVEHNGWSYP
;
A
#
# COMPACT_ATOMS: atom_id res chain seq x y z
N MET A 1 -58.29 51.04 -3.20
CA MET A 1 -58.40 50.96 -4.67
C MET A 1 -57.13 51.59 -5.25
N THR A 2 -56.42 50.90 -6.18
CA THR A 2 -55.27 51.37 -7.02
C THR A 2 -54.00 51.95 -6.33
N MET A 3 -52.76 51.42 -6.48
CA MET A 3 -51.87 51.15 -7.66
C MET A 3 -51.13 52.39 -8.21
N THR A 4 -49.81 52.44 -8.50
CA THR A 4 -48.61 51.58 -8.22
C THR A 4 -47.32 52.42 -8.49
N ARG A 5 -46.12 52.19 -7.90
CA ARG A 5 -44.94 51.44 -8.43
C ARG A 5 -43.74 51.61 -7.45
N ILE A 6 -42.96 50.57 -7.09
CA ILE A 6 -41.68 50.07 -7.67
C ILE A 6 -40.50 51.08 -7.71
N PHE A 7 -39.47 50.85 -6.88
CA PHE A 7 -38.06 50.75 -7.33
C PHE A 7 -37.26 49.80 -6.41
N LYS A 8 -36.31 49.06 -6.98
CA LYS A 8 -35.57 47.96 -6.33
C LYS A 8 -34.20 48.43 -5.84
N ALA A 9 -33.78 47.96 -4.66
CA ALA A 9 -32.38 47.72 -4.32
C ALA A 9 -32.33 46.61 -3.26
N ALA A 10 -31.82 45.43 -3.63
CA ALA A 10 -31.64 44.31 -2.72
C ALA A 10 -30.16 44.23 -2.31
N LEU A 11 -29.91 44.01 -1.02
CA LEU A 11 -28.56 43.82 -0.49
C LEU A 11 -28.62 42.66 0.51
N VAL A 12 -28.40 41.45 0.02
CA VAL A 12 -28.42 40.22 0.82
C VAL A 12 -26.99 39.94 1.27
N PHE A 13 -26.69 40.21 2.54
CA PHE A 13 -25.47 39.74 3.18
C PHE A 13 -25.63 38.28 3.58
N MET A 14 -25.08 37.37 2.78
CA MET A 14 -25.04 35.95 3.10
C MET A 14 -23.78 35.65 3.93
N ALA A 15 -23.93 35.69 5.25
CA ALA A 15 -22.86 35.32 6.19
C ALA A 15 -22.68 33.79 6.19
N LEU A 16 -21.78 33.30 5.34
CA LEU A 16 -21.45 31.88 5.24
C LEU A 16 -20.52 31.49 6.39
N GLY A 17 -21.11 30.94 7.47
CA GLY A 17 -20.35 30.42 8.60
C GLY A 17 -19.51 29.21 8.19
N MET A 18 -18.19 29.36 8.18
CA MET A 18 -17.26 28.26 7.91
C MET A 18 -17.28 27.25 9.06
N ALA A 19 -18.00 26.14 8.85
CA ALA A 19 -17.80 24.93 9.64
C ALA A 19 -16.47 24.30 9.21
N ALA A 20 -15.43 24.47 10.01
CA ALA A 20 -14.17 23.76 9.82
C ALA A 20 -14.37 22.29 10.20
N SER A 21 -14.61 21.43 9.21
CA SER A 21 -14.50 19.98 9.38
C SER A 21 -13.06 19.63 9.78
N PRO A 22 -12.83 18.73 10.75
CA PRO A 22 -11.49 18.22 11.00
C PRO A 22 -11.04 17.43 9.77
N VAL A 23 -10.02 17.93 9.06
CA VAL A 23 -9.30 17.16 8.06
C VAL A 23 -8.59 16.02 8.80
N HIS A 24 -9.07 14.80 8.62
CA HIS A 24 -8.29 13.63 8.96
C HIS A 24 -7.17 13.53 7.93
N ALA A 25 -5.94 13.80 8.37
CA ALA A 25 -4.76 13.50 7.58
C ALA A 25 -4.60 11.97 7.54
N GLU A 26 -5.08 11.36 6.47
CA GLU A 26 -4.74 10.00 6.09
C GLU A 26 -3.26 10.03 5.65
N ILE A 27 -2.35 9.61 6.53
CA ILE A 27 -0.93 9.45 6.18
C ILE A 27 -0.84 8.16 5.38
N ASP A 28 -1.07 8.30 4.07
CA ASP A 28 -1.31 7.16 3.20
C ASP A 28 0.00 6.59 2.63
N GLY A 29 0.78 5.98 3.51
CA GLY A 29 1.79 5.01 3.11
C GLY A 29 1.14 3.63 3.10
N HIS A 30 0.57 3.22 1.97
CA HIS A 30 -0.27 2.02 1.78
C HIS A 30 0.40 0.68 2.20
N GLY A 31 0.47 0.45 3.51
CA GLY A 31 0.37 -0.91 4.06
C GLY A 31 -1.08 -1.41 3.97
N PRO A 32 -1.34 -2.69 4.27
CA PRO A 32 -2.68 -3.27 4.15
C PRO A 32 -3.74 -2.53 4.97
N ASP A 33 -4.85 -2.16 4.33
CA ASP A 33 -6.02 -1.46 4.90
C ASP A 33 -6.58 -2.14 6.16
N ALA A 34 -6.45 -3.47 6.22
CA ALA A 34 -6.92 -4.30 7.31
C ALA A 34 -5.94 -5.44 7.57
N TRP A 35 -5.87 -5.83 8.84
CA TRP A 35 -5.12 -6.97 9.36
C TRP A 35 -6.06 -7.92 10.10
N ARG A 36 -5.69 -9.20 10.13
CA ARG A 36 -6.39 -10.22 10.92
C ARG A 36 -5.44 -10.99 11.83
N VAL A 37 -5.99 -11.54 12.90
CA VAL A 37 -5.33 -12.54 13.75
C VAL A 37 -5.23 -13.86 12.98
N THR A 38 -4.10 -14.54 13.13
CA THR A 38 -3.81 -15.88 12.59
C THR A 38 -2.95 -16.68 13.58
N ASN A 39 -2.83 -17.98 13.34
CA ASN A 39 -1.96 -18.89 14.11
C ASN A 39 -2.24 -18.94 15.63
N VAL A 40 -3.45 -18.54 16.03
CA VAL A 40 -4.00 -18.73 17.38
C VAL A 40 -4.97 -19.92 17.33
N THR A 41 -4.99 -20.73 18.39
CA THR A 41 -5.88 -21.91 18.48
C THR A 41 -7.35 -21.47 18.45
N VAL A 42 -8.22 -22.23 17.78
CA VAL A 42 -9.65 -21.91 17.70
C VAL A 42 -10.25 -21.79 19.11
N GLY A 43 -10.87 -20.65 19.40
CA GLY A 43 -11.45 -20.34 20.72
C GLY A 43 -10.44 -19.89 21.80
N ASP A 44 -9.16 -19.73 21.46
CA ASP A 44 -8.15 -19.04 22.28
C ASP A 44 -8.05 -17.55 21.88
N VAL A 45 -7.12 -16.80 22.48
CA VAL A 45 -6.98 -15.35 22.25
C VAL A 45 -5.53 -14.91 22.02
N LEU A 46 -5.35 -13.94 21.13
CA LEU A 46 -4.09 -13.22 20.98
C LEU A 46 -3.94 -12.20 22.11
N ASN A 47 -2.99 -12.46 23.01
CA ASN A 47 -2.63 -11.55 24.09
C ASN A 47 -1.95 -10.27 23.56
N ALA A 48 -2.60 -9.12 23.75
CA ALA A 48 -2.07 -7.80 23.44
C ALA A 48 -1.49 -7.13 24.69
N ARG A 49 -0.27 -6.61 24.58
CA ARG A 49 0.57 -6.22 25.72
C ARG A 49 0.83 -4.71 25.78
N MET A 50 1.17 -4.23 26.97
CA MET A 50 1.54 -2.83 27.23
C MET A 50 2.76 -2.37 26.42
N GLY A 51 3.67 -3.29 26.08
CA GLY A 51 4.87 -3.00 25.33
C GLY A 51 5.33 -4.20 24.48
N PRO A 52 6.32 -3.99 23.60
CA PRO A 52 6.83 -4.99 22.67
C PRO A 52 7.66 -6.05 23.38
N GLY A 53 7.03 -7.16 23.76
CA GLY A 53 7.71 -8.28 24.40
C GLY A 53 6.84 -9.05 25.41
N THR A 54 7.19 -10.31 25.66
CA THR A 54 6.52 -11.15 26.67
C THR A 54 6.73 -10.68 28.11
N ASN A 55 7.70 -9.79 28.35
CA ASN A 55 8.00 -9.23 29.67
C ASN A 55 7.02 -8.12 30.09
N TYR A 56 6.25 -7.57 29.14
CA TYR A 56 5.20 -6.59 29.43
C TYR A 56 3.89 -7.29 29.82
N PRO A 57 3.09 -6.72 30.73
CA PRO A 57 1.79 -7.27 31.07
C PRO A 57 0.85 -7.31 29.86
N VAL A 58 -0.03 -8.30 29.84
CA VAL A 58 -1.19 -8.33 28.95
C VAL A 58 -2.18 -7.27 29.45
N ILE A 59 -2.71 -6.46 28.53
CA ILE A 59 -3.66 -5.38 28.84
C ILE A 59 -4.98 -5.52 28.06
N GLU A 60 -4.98 -6.31 26.99
CA GLU A 60 -6.12 -6.50 26.09
C GLU A 60 -5.96 -7.86 25.38
N THR A 61 -7.02 -8.38 24.77
CA THR A 61 -6.97 -9.58 23.94
C THR A 61 -7.72 -9.40 22.62
N PHE A 62 -7.20 -9.97 21.54
CA PHE A 62 -7.92 -10.12 20.28
C PHE A 62 -8.38 -11.58 20.11
N SER A 63 -9.54 -11.83 19.51
CA SER A 63 -9.98 -13.21 19.24
C SER A 63 -9.06 -13.90 18.22
N ASP A 64 -8.97 -15.23 18.30
CA ASP A 64 -8.29 -16.13 17.37
C ASP A 64 -8.40 -15.79 15.87
N HIS A 65 -9.53 -15.24 15.44
CA HIS A 65 -9.79 -14.79 14.07
C HIS A 65 -10.28 -13.32 14.00
N GLU A 66 -9.86 -12.44 14.93
CA GLU A 66 -10.27 -11.01 14.89
C GLU A 66 -9.77 -10.34 13.60
N ARG A 67 -10.67 -9.64 12.90
CA ARG A 67 -10.44 -9.00 11.58
C ARG A 67 -10.64 -7.49 11.65
N GLY A 68 -10.20 -6.77 10.62
CA GLY A 68 -10.32 -5.31 10.56
C GLY A 68 -9.48 -4.61 11.65
N LEU A 69 -8.36 -5.23 12.02
CA LEU A 69 -7.35 -4.60 12.87
C LEU A 69 -6.50 -3.64 12.02
N GLN A 70 -6.03 -2.56 12.63
CA GLN A 70 -5.09 -1.63 12.02
C GLN A 70 -3.72 -1.80 12.67
N GLN A 71 -2.68 -1.96 11.86
CA GLN A 71 -1.29 -1.89 12.29
C GLN A 71 -0.87 -0.42 12.39
N ILE A 72 -0.44 0.02 13.58
CA ILE A 72 0.00 1.42 13.81
C ILE A 72 1.50 1.56 13.60
N THR A 73 2.28 0.60 14.11
CA THR A 73 3.73 0.53 13.93
C THR A 73 4.24 -0.84 14.36
N CYS A 74 5.49 -1.17 14.01
CA CYS A 74 6.16 -2.37 14.50
C CYS A 74 7.59 -2.07 14.94
N VAL A 75 8.08 -2.86 15.91
CA VAL A 75 9.43 -2.77 16.46
C VAL A 75 10.07 -4.17 16.57
N PRO A 76 11.41 -4.28 16.49
CA PRO A 76 12.34 -3.20 16.18
C PRO A 76 12.13 -2.69 14.75
N PHE A 77 12.28 -1.39 14.59
CA PHE A 77 12.26 -0.77 13.27
C PHE A 77 13.61 -1.02 12.59
N TYR A 78 13.56 -1.55 11.38
CA TYR A 78 14.68 -1.66 10.46
C TYR A 78 14.23 -1.03 9.14
N THR A 79 15.03 -0.14 8.58
CA THR A 79 14.82 0.31 7.19
C THR A 79 15.14 -0.85 6.25
N ALA A 80 14.51 -0.87 5.07
CA ALA A 80 14.81 -1.87 4.04
C ALA A 80 16.33 -1.93 3.75
N ALA A 81 16.94 -0.76 3.51
CA ALA A 81 18.38 -0.61 3.27
C ALA A 81 19.31 -1.03 4.43
N HIS A 82 18.80 -1.22 5.66
CA HIS A 82 19.56 -1.78 6.78
C HIS A 82 19.34 -3.30 6.91
N TYR A 83 18.12 -3.78 6.61
CA TYR A 83 17.80 -5.21 6.59
C TYR A 83 18.50 -5.94 5.43
N THR A 84 18.53 -5.37 4.22
CA THR A 84 19.19 -5.98 3.05
C THR A 84 20.70 -6.11 3.20
N LYS A 85 21.34 -5.31 4.07
CA LYS A 85 22.77 -5.40 4.40
C LYS A 85 23.09 -6.47 5.44
N MET A 86 22.09 -7.19 5.96
CA MET A 86 22.29 -8.28 6.91
C MET A 86 22.48 -9.62 6.20
N THR A 87 23.48 -10.37 6.64
CA THR A 87 23.60 -11.79 6.29
C THR A 87 22.42 -12.60 6.83
N GLN A 88 22.12 -13.75 6.23
CA GLN A 88 21.07 -14.65 6.71
C GLN A 88 21.23 -15.05 8.20
N ALA A 89 22.47 -15.13 8.69
CA ALA A 89 22.77 -15.37 10.10
C ALA A 89 22.35 -14.20 11.00
N GLN A 90 22.57 -12.95 10.55
CA GLN A 90 22.12 -11.75 11.24
C GLN A 90 20.60 -11.60 11.21
N ILE A 91 19.96 -11.87 10.05
CA ILE A 91 18.50 -11.92 9.91
C ILE A 91 17.89 -12.95 10.87
N SER A 92 18.45 -14.16 10.94
CA SER A 92 18.00 -15.21 11.85
C SER A 92 18.24 -14.90 13.34
N ALA A 93 19.14 -13.96 13.64
CA ALA A 93 19.43 -13.48 14.99
C ALA A 93 18.62 -12.23 15.39
N LEU A 94 17.76 -11.71 14.50
CA LEU A 94 16.92 -10.57 14.81
C LEU A 94 15.96 -10.90 15.96
N PRO A 95 15.74 -9.97 16.91
CA PRO A 95 14.76 -10.18 17.96
C PRO A 95 13.34 -10.24 17.36
N PRO A 96 12.40 -10.99 17.95
CA PRO A 96 11.04 -11.13 17.42
C PRO A 96 10.37 -9.78 17.20
N ARG A 97 9.76 -9.58 16.02
CA ARG A 97 9.02 -8.36 15.69
C ARG A 97 7.68 -8.31 16.42
N TRP A 98 7.37 -7.17 17.00
CA TRP A 98 6.11 -6.85 17.67
C TRP A 98 5.44 -5.68 16.97
N CYS A 99 4.12 -5.73 16.82
CA CYS A 99 3.35 -4.68 16.17
C CYS A 99 2.28 -4.15 17.13
N LEU A 100 2.13 -2.83 17.17
CA LEU A 100 1.05 -2.15 17.88
C LEU A 100 -0.19 -2.21 17.01
N MET A 101 -1.18 -2.99 17.45
CA MET A 101 -2.45 -3.17 16.75
C MET A 101 -3.57 -2.46 17.50
N ARG A 102 -4.56 -1.97 16.77
CA ARG A 102 -5.86 -1.53 17.33
C ARG A 102 -7.02 -2.08 16.51
N ASN A 103 -8.19 -2.22 17.11
CA ASN A 103 -9.42 -2.51 16.35
C ASN A 103 -9.98 -1.22 15.70
N LYS A 104 -10.83 -1.38 14.67
CA LYS A 104 -11.48 -0.24 13.97
C LYS A 104 -12.30 0.68 14.90
N ALA A 105 -12.85 0.14 15.99
CA ALA A 105 -13.58 0.91 16.99
C ALA A 105 -12.69 1.73 17.94
N MET A 106 -11.36 1.58 17.87
CA MET A 106 -10.37 2.16 18.78
C MET A 106 -10.60 1.83 20.28
N SER A 107 -11.42 0.81 20.57
CA SER A 107 -11.73 0.35 21.93
C SER A 107 -10.73 -0.67 22.46
N LYS A 108 -10.00 -1.35 21.56
CA LYS A 108 -8.92 -2.30 21.88
C LYS A 108 -7.62 -1.84 21.23
N ALA A 109 -6.52 -1.88 21.98
CA ALA A 109 -5.19 -1.68 21.44
C ALA A 109 -4.10 -2.37 22.29
N GLY A 110 -3.01 -2.77 21.64
CA GLY A 110 -1.82 -3.28 22.34
C GLY A 110 -0.80 -3.92 21.40
N TRP A 111 0.36 -4.25 21.95
CA TRP A 111 1.46 -4.88 21.22
C TRP A 111 1.25 -6.40 21.12
N VAL A 112 1.28 -6.92 19.90
CA VAL A 112 1.22 -8.36 19.60
C VAL A 112 2.46 -8.81 18.86
N ALA A 113 2.81 -10.10 18.93
CA ALA A 113 3.91 -10.63 18.13
C ALA A 113 3.47 -10.78 16.65
N GLN A 114 4.29 -10.30 15.72
CA GLN A 114 3.93 -10.18 14.30
C GLN A 114 3.52 -11.51 13.64
N ARG A 115 4.04 -12.64 14.10
CA ARG A 115 3.69 -13.99 13.61
C ARG A 115 2.21 -14.41 13.79
N TYR A 116 1.44 -13.67 14.58
CA TYR A 116 0.00 -13.89 14.80
C TYR A 116 -0.90 -12.89 14.07
N ILE A 117 -0.34 -12.07 13.19
CA ILE A 117 -1.11 -11.15 12.34
C ILE A 117 -0.71 -11.31 10.87
N THR A 118 -1.67 -11.13 9.99
CA THR A 118 -1.43 -11.12 8.53
C THR A 118 -2.35 -10.09 7.86
N PRO A 119 -1.97 -9.52 6.70
CA PRO A 119 -2.84 -8.69 5.86
C PRO A 119 -4.18 -9.37 5.58
N ASP A 120 -5.29 -8.65 5.72
CA ASP A 120 -6.63 -9.25 5.64
C ASP A 120 -7.17 -9.38 4.21
N ASN A 121 -6.34 -9.94 3.32
CA ASN A 121 -6.57 -9.99 1.87
C ASN A 121 -7.57 -11.08 1.40
N GLU A 122 -8.35 -11.65 2.31
CA GLU A 122 -9.27 -12.77 2.03
C GLU A 122 -10.71 -12.24 1.81
N PRO A 123 -11.36 -12.51 0.67
CA PRO A 123 -12.71 -12.04 0.40
C PRO A 123 -13.69 -12.61 1.43
N LEU A 124 -14.42 -11.71 2.10
CA LEU A 124 -15.38 -12.05 3.15
C LEU A 124 -16.45 -13.01 2.62
N LEU A 125 -16.44 -14.26 3.10
CA LEU A 125 -17.52 -15.21 2.83
C LEU A 125 -18.85 -14.63 3.36
N ALA A 126 -19.86 -14.69 2.51
CA ALA A 126 -21.06 -13.86 2.54
C ALA A 126 -21.77 -13.75 3.91
N SER A 127 -22.09 -12.51 4.30
CA SER A 127 -23.24 -12.22 5.17
C SER A 127 -24.49 -11.91 4.33
N PRO A 128 -25.71 -12.15 4.85
CA PRO A 128 -26.91 -12.14 4.03
C PRO A 128 -27.35 -10.72 3.64
N ALA A 129 -27.66 -10.55 2.35
CA ALA A 129 -28.53 -9.54 1.72
C ALA A 129 -28.89 -8.29 2.54
N GLY A 130 -28.39 -7.10 2.14
CA GLY A 130 -29.00 -5.87 2.64
C GLY A 130 -28.25 -4.55 2.57
N LYS A 131 -27.20 -4.40 1.75
CA LYS A 131 -26.76 -3.09 1.22
C LYS A 131 -25.90 -3.29 -0.02
N SER A 132 -25.87 -2.29 -0.89
CA SER A 132 -25.10 -2.28 -2.14
C SER A 132 -23.65 -2.69 -1.90
N VAL A 133 -23.18 -3.63 -2.71
CA VAL A 133 -21.75 -3.99 -2.77
C VAL A 133 -21.00 -2.77 -3.29
N GLU A 134 -20.47 -1.99 -2.36
CA GLU A 134 -19.29 -1.17 -2.62
C GLU A 134 -18.25 -2.14 -3.19
N HIS A 135 -17.83 -1.91 -4.43
CA HIS A 135 -16.79 -2.73 -5.04
C HIS A 135 -15.52 -2.58 -4.18
N PRO A 136 -14.59 -3.55 -4.19
CA PRO A 136 -13.24 -3.29 -3.70
C PRO A 136 -12.78 -1.97 -4.32
N ALA A 137 -12.39 -1.00 -3.49
CA ALA A 137 -12.04 0.32 -3.99
C ALA A 137 -10.91 0.15 -5.02
N GLU A 138 -11.12 0.64 -6.25
CA GLU A 138 -10.12 0.52 -7.30
C GLU A 138 -8.87 1.28 -6.82
N PRO A 139 -7.72 0.61 -6.60
CA PRO A 139 -6.58 1.26 -5.99
C PRO A 139 -5.96 2.25 -6.98
N TYR A 140 -5.39 3.32 -6.45
CA TYR A 140 -4.78 4.40 -7.24
C TYR A 140 -5.75 5.11 -8.21
N LEU A 141 -7.01 5.29 -7.82
CA LEU A 141 -7.90 6.22 -8.51
C LEU A 141 -7.31 7.65 -8.49
N PRO A 142 -7.55 8.48 -9.53
CA PRO A 142 -7.15 9.88 -9.52
C PRO A 142 -7.98 10.65 -8.49
N ASP A 143 -7.29 11.30 -7.56
CA ASP A 143 -7.85 12.23 -6.59
C ASP A 143 -7.32 13.65 -6.91
N SER A 144 -8.14 14.69 -6.76
CA SER A 144 -7.71 16.07 -6.97
C SER A 144 -6.84 16.61 -5.84
N ASP A 145 -6.89 15.98 -4.67
CA ASP A 145 -6.22 16.44 -3.45
C ASP A 145 -4.87 15.71 -3.23
N ILE A 146 -4.56 14.71 -4.07
CA ILE A 146 -3.31 13.94 -4.05
C ILE A 146 -2.42 14.37 -5.24
N ASP A 147 -1.11 14.56 -5.00
CA ASP A 147 -0.15 14.75 -6.09
C ASP A 147 0.01 13.45 -6.92
N PRO A 148 -0.28 13.45 -8.22
CA PRO A 148 -0.14 12.26 -9.06
C PRO A 148 1.29 11.71 -9.09
N VAL A 149 2.31 12.57 -8.92
CA VAL A 149 3.72 12.13 -8.90
C VAL A 149 4.06 11.42 -7.59
N GLY A 150 3.63 11.96 -6.45
CA GLY A 150 3.64 11.25 -5.16
C GLY A 150 2.90 9.92 -5.22
N GLN A 151 1.67 9.90 -5.71
CA GLN A 151 0.86 8.68 -5.87
C GLN A 151 1.57 7.61 -6.73
N ALA A 152 2.29 8.03 -7.78
CA ALA A 152 3.10 7.15 -8.62
C ALA A 152 4.33 6.59 -7.87
N GLN A 153 5.00 7.43 -7.08
CA GLN A 153 6.13 7.04 -6.24
C GLN A 153 5.69 6.01 -5.17
N ASP A 154 4.52 6.21 -4.58
CA ASP A 154 3.94 5.32 -3.57
C ASP A 154 3.51 3.99 -4.18
N LEU A 155 2.93 3.98 -5.40
CA LEU A 155 2.63 2.76 -6.17
C LEU A 155 3.91 1.95 -6.45
N VAL A 156 4.97 2.61 -6.92
CA VAL A 156 6.26 1.94 -7.16
C VAL A 156 6.89 1.46 -5.84
N ARG A 157 6.70 2.17 -4.71
CA ARG A 157 7.17 1.68 -3.41
C ARG A 157 6.41 0.42 -2.97
N GLU A 158 5.09 0.39 -3.12
CA GLU A 158 4.25 -0.75 -2.72
C GLU A 158 4.64 -2.04 -3.44
N ILE A 159 4.96 -2.00 -4.75
CA ILE A 159 5.35 -3.22 -5.48
C ILE A 159 6.67 -3.83 -4.99
N TYR A 160 7.65 -3.01 -4.58
CA TYR A 160 8.89 -3.50 -3.95
C TYR A 160 8.64 -4.02 -2.53
N GLU A 161 7.83 -3.32 -1.73
CA GLU A 161 7.46 -3.78 -0.39
C GLU A 161 6.68 -5.11 -0.41
N ARG A 162 5.78 -5.29 -1.39
CA ARG A 162 5.05 -6.54 -1.60
C ARG A 162 5.93 -7.67 -2.08
N GLN A 163 6.89 -7.40 -2.97
CA GLN A 163 7.86 -8.41 -3.37
C GLN A 163 8.66 -8.89 -2.15
N PHE A 164 9.20 -7.97 -1.35
CA PHE A 164 9.90 -8.30 -0.11
C PHE A 164 9.03 -9.12 0.86
N GLN A 165 7.75 -8.73 1.03
CA GLN A 165 6.80 -9.50 1.85
C GLN A 165 6.54 -10.90 1.29
N SER A 166 6.45 -11.05 -0.03
CA SER A 166 6.23 -12.34 -0.71
C SER A 166 7.44 -13.27 -0.62
N GLU A 167 8.66 -12.74 -0.71
CA GLU A 167 9.90 -13.50 -0.51
C GLU A 167 10.08 -13.98 0.95
N ASN A 168 9.48 -13.28 1.91
CA ASN A 168 9.63 -13.54 3.36
C ASN A 168 8.37 -14.12 4.03
N SER A 169 7.29 -14.41 3.28
CA SER A 169 6.02 -14.95 3.83
C SER A 169 5.15 -15.60 2.75
N ASN A 170 3.97 -16.11 3.12
CA ASN A 170 3.01 -16.69 2.16
C ASN A 170 2.10 -15.65 1.49
N LEU A 171 2.55 -14.39 1.34
CA LEU A 171 1.77 -13.32 0.70
C LEU A 171 2.05 -13.28 -0.82
N PRO A 172 1.05 -12.96 -1.66
CA PRO A 172 1.25 -12.81 -3.10
C PRO A 172 2.09 -11.57 -3.40
N SER A 173 3.04 -11.67 -4.34
CA SER A 173 3.75 -10.52 -4.86
C SER A 173 2.87 -9.70 -5.80
N ALA A 174 3.26 -8.46 -6.12
CA ALA A 174 2.55 -7.64 -7.09
C ALA A 174 2.39 -8.32 -8.48
N PHE A 175 3.24 -9.30 -8.81
CA PHE A 175 3.21 -10.03 -10.07
C PHE A 175 2.27 -11.23 -10.08
N ASP A 176 1.65 -11.57 -8.96
CA ASP A 176 0.67 -12.66 -8.89
C ASP A 176 -0.55 -12.34 -9.80
N PRO A 177 -1.03 -13.29 -10.63
CA PRO A 177 -2.19 -13.09 -11.49
C PRO A 177 -3.47 -12.64 -10.76
N ALA A 178 -3.60 -12.90 -9.47
CA ALA A 178 -4.75 -12.50 -8.66
C ALA A 178 -4.75 -11.01 -8.29
N ILE A 179 -3.58 -10.34 -8.24
CA ILE A 179 -3.48 -8.93 -7.79
C ILE A 179 -2.77 -7.98 -8.76
N SER A 180 -2.04 -8.48 -9.76
CA SER A 180 -1.28 -7.67 -10.73
C SER A 180 -2.09 -6.58 -11.45
N ARG A 181 -3.40 -6.79 -11.67
CA ARG A 181 -4.32 -5.80 -12.26
C ARG A 181 -4.48 -4.50 -11.44
N ASN A 182 -4.11 -4.53 -10.15
CA ASN A 182 -4.13 -3.36 -9.28
C ASN A 182 -2.96 -2.39 -9.53
N TYR A 183 -1.89 -2.86 -10.16
CA TYR A 183 -0.63 -2.14 -10.32
C TYR A 183 -0.30 -1.85 -11.79
N PHE A 184 -0.65 -2.79 -12.66
CA PHE A 184 -0.18 -2.85 -14.03
C PHE A 184 -1.34 -2.81 -15.05
N THR A 185 -1.10 -2.30 -16.25
CA THR A 185 -2.08 -2.36 -17.36
C THR A 185 -2.30 -3.79 -17.84
N ASP A 186 -3.39 -4.03 -18.59
CA ASP A 186 -3.72 -5.37 -19.12
C ASP A 186 -2.61 -5.96 -20.02
N ASP A 187 -1.80 -5.12 -20.68
CA ASP A 187 -0.66 -5.56 -21.51
C ASP A 187 0.43 -6.24 -20.65
N ILE A 188 0.76 -5.67 -19.49
CA ILE A 188 1.71 -6.25 -18.53
C ILE A 188 1.14 -7.53 -17.94
N VAL A 189 -0.13 -7.50 -17.54
CA VAL A 189 -0.82 -8.66 -16.94
C VAL A 189 -0.85 -9.83 -17.93
N ALA A 190 -1.07 -9.55 -19.21
CA ALA A 190 -0.99 -10.55 -20.28
C ALA A 190 0.45 -11.05 -20.50
N TRP A 191 1.46 -10.16 -20.42
CA TRP A 191 2.87 -10.55 -20.50
C TRP A 191 3.30 -11.46 -19.33
N LEU A 192 2.96 -11.10 -18.08
CA LEU A 192 3.21 -11.92 -16.89
C LEU A 192 2.55 -13.30 -17.02
N ALA A 193 1.27 -13.34 -17.42
CA ALA A 193 0.52 -14.58 -17.64
C ALA A 193 1.07 -15.44 -18.80
N SER A 194 1.86 -14.88 -19.71
CA SER A 194 2.46 -15.63 -20.82
C SER A 194 3.61 -16.55 -20.40
N GLY A 195 4.16 -16.37 -19.19
CA GLY A 195 5.32 -17.13 -18.69
C GLY A 195 6.65 -16.74 -19.33
N ASN A 196 6.69 -15.77 -20.23
CA ASN A 196 7.92 -15.30 -20.91
C ASN A 196 8.75 -14.34 -20.03
N VAL A 197 8.82 -14.61 -18.73
CA VAL A 197 9.54 -13.81 -17.73
C VAL A 197 10.94 -14.39 -17.53
N GLY A 198 11.88 -14.00 -18.39
CA GLY A 198 13.26 -14.50 -18.37
C GLY A 198 14.18 -13.89 -17.30
N ALA A 199 13.71 -12.86 -16.59
CA ALA A 199 14.38 -12.17 -15.51
C ALA A 199 13.33 -11.59 -14.55
N HIS A 200 13.68 -11.41 -13.27
CA HIS A 200 12.75 -10.90 -12.28
C HIS A 200 12.28 -9.47 -12.63
N PRO A 201 10.97 -9.18 -12.72
CA PRO A 201 10.47 -7.90 -13.22
C PRO A 201 11.00 -6.66 -12.49
N LEU A 202 11.22 -6.73 -11.16
CA LEU A 202 11.77 -5.61 -10.39
C LEU A 202 13.29 -5.44 -10.45
N TYR A 203 14.04 -6.46 -10.83
CA TYR A 203 15.50 -6.50 -10.67
C TYR A 203 16.26 -6.61 -12.00
N GLY A 204 15.58 -6.95 -13.10
CA GLY A 204 16.20 -7.12 -14.42
C GLY A 204 17.21 -8.27 -14.50
N ALA A 205 17.20 -9.18 -13.52
CA ALA A 205 18.15 -10.28 -13.35
C ALA A 205 17.46 -11.57 -12.88
N GLN A 206 18.12 -12.72 -13.05
CA GLN A 206 17.62 -14.01 -12.52
C GLN A 206 17.76 -14.08 -10.99
N ASP A 207 18.88 -13.56 -10.46
CA ASP A 207 19.18 -13.47 -9.02
C ASP A 207 19.39 -12.00 -8.62
N PHE A 208 19.22 -11.71 -7.34
CA PHE A 208 19.45 -10.39 -6.75
C PHE A 208 20.29 -10.50 -5.47
N ASP A 209 21.40 -9.74 -5.40
CA ASP A 209 22.21 -9.58 -4.20
C ASP A 209 22.65 -8.11 -4.09
N GLY A 210 22.05 -7.37 -3.14
CA GLY A 210 22.42 -5.99 -2.88
C GLY A 210 21.30 -5.19 -2.20
N ALA A 211 21.16 -3.93 -2.59
CA ALA A 211 20.29 -2.97 -1.92
C ALA A 211 19.54 -2.10 -2.92
N ILE A 212 18.28 -1.80 -2.59
CA ILE A 212 17.36 -1.01 -3.38
C ILE A 212 17.20 0.33 -2.68
N GLU A 213 17.33 1.43 -3.42
CA GLU A 213 17.09 2.78 -2.91
C GLU A 213 15.59 3.13 -2.97
N ASP A 214 15.18 4.22 -2.31
CA ASP A 214 13.79 4.66 -2.38
C ASP A 214 13.42 5.04 -3.83
N PRO A 215 12.23 4.66 -4.33
CA PRO A 215 11.75 5.14 -5.63
C PRO A 215 11.72 6.67 -5.65
N MET A 216 12.23 7.28 -6.71
CA MET A 216 12.32 8.73 -6.88
C MET A 216 11.71 9.14 -8.22
N PRO A 217 10.89 10.21 -8.27
CA PRO A 217 10.49 10.79 -9.55
C PRO A 217 11.68 11.20 -10.40
N ASP A 218 11.54 11.17 -11.72
CA ASP A 218 12.59 11.65 -12.61
C ASP A 218 12.96 13.12 -12.29
N PRO A 219 14.25 13.45 -12.09
CA PRO A 219 14.64 14.76 -11.57
C PRO A 219 14.47 15.90 -12.58
N ASP A 220 14.50 15.60 -13.88
CA ASP A 220 14.37 16.60 -14.95
C ASP A 220 12.92 16.67 -15.48
N GLN A 221 12.23 15.53 -15.53
CA GLN A 221 10.90 15.40 -16.11
C GLN A 221 10.04 14.35 -15.39
N PRO A 222 9.62 14.61 -14.13
CA PRO A 222 8.85 13.64 -13.34
C PRO A 222 7.49 13.32 -13.96
N MET A 223 6.90 14.27 -14.69
CA MET A 223 5.69 14.05 -15.48
C MET A 223 5.75 14.81 -16.82
N LEU A 224 5.43 14.12 -17.92
CA LEU A 224 5.23 14.69 -19.25
C LEU A 224 3.90 14.21 -19.84
N ARG A 225 2.98 15.14 -20.12
CA ARG A 225 1.68 14.85 -20.79
C ARG A 225 0.86 13.74 -20.11
N GLY A 226 0.90 13.66 -18.79
CA GLY A 226 0.19 12.64 -18.00
C GLY A 226 0.88 11.26 -17.94
N MET A 227 2.05 11.11 -18.57
CA MET A 227 2.98 10.02 -18.27
C MET A 227 3.89 10.47 -17.13
N ILE A 228 4.01 9.65 -16.09
CA ILE A 228 4.85 9.88 -14.91
C ILE A 228 6.01 8.88 -14.96
N THR A 229 7.22 9.34 -14.64
CA THR A 229 8.43 8.53 -14.66
C THR A 229 9.01 8.43 -13.26
N ILE A 230 9.14 7.22 -12.74
CA ILE A 230 9.76 6.92 -11.44
C ILE A 230 11.02 6.07 -11.67
N ASN A 231 12.15 6.55 -11.18
CA ASN A 231 13.43 5.85 -11.18
C ASN A 231 13.60 5.10 -9.86
N VAL A 232 14.10 3.86 -9.91
CA VAL A 232 14.54 3.10 -8.73
C VAL A 232 15.98 2.68 -8.97
N ASP A 233 16.90 3.29 -8.24
CA ASP A 233 18.31 2.91 -8.24
C ASP A 233 18.54 1.75 -7.28
N PHE A 234 19.41 0.82 -7.66
CA PHE A 234 19.79 -0.31 -6.83
C PHE A 234 21.17 -0.85 -7.17
N THR A 235 21.86 -1.39 -6.17
CA THR A 235 23.07 -2.19 -6.40
C THR A 235 22.67 -3.67 -6.50
N ASN A 236 23.16 -4.36 -7.54
CA ASN A 236 23.03 -5.81 -7.70
C ASN A 236 24.40 -6.43 -8.04
N PHE A 237 24.85 -7.42 -7.26
CA PHE A 237 26.20 -8.00 -7.32
C PHE A 237 27.32 -6.95 -7.37
N GLY A 238 27.18 -5.88 -6.59
CA GLY A 238 28.14 -4.77 -6.53
C GLY A 238 28.16 -3.85 -7.76
N LYS A 239 27.16 -3.94 -8.65
CA LYS A 239 26.99 -3.03 -9.80
C LYS A 239 25.75 -2.18 -9.60
N ASP A 240 25.87 -0.89 -9.89
CA ASP A 240 24.74 0.02 -9.88
C ASP A 240 23.86 -0.23 -11.12
N GLN A 241 22.57 -0.31 -10.89
CA GLN A 241 21.51 -0.55 -11.87
C GLN A 241 20.33 0.37 -11.57
N ARG A 242 19.50 0.60 -12.58
CA ARG A 242 18.27 1.39 -12.46
C ARG A 242 17.12 0.64 -13.15
N ALA A 243 15.98 0.62 -12.47
CA ALA A 243 14.69 0.36 -13.08
C ALA A 243 13.97 1.70 -13.31
N VAL A 244 13.35 1.86 -14.48
CA VAL A 244 12.56 3.05 -14.84
C VAL A 244 11.12 2.60 -15.06
N PHE A 245 10.22 3.05 -14.20
CA PHE A 245 8.80 2.76 -14.25
C PHE A 245 8.07 3.91 -14.92
N TYR A 246 7.25 3.60 -15.92
CA TYR A 246 6.38 4.56 -16.58
C TYR A 246 4.93 4.28 -16.21
N LEU A 247 4.27 5.29 -15.66
CA LEU A 247 2.91 5.23 -15.14
C LEU A 247 2.02 6.23 -15.87
N ARG A 248 0.72 5.92 -15.98
CA ARG A 248 -0.32 6.83 -16.47
C ARG A 248 -1.69 6.39 -16.00
N ALA A 249 -2.67 7.29 -16.05
CA ALA A 249 -4.07 6.95 -15.89
C ALA A 249 -4.52 5.95 -16.97
N ASP A 250 -4.99 4.76 -16.57
CA ASP A 250 -5.47 3.73 -17.50
C ASP A 250 -6.93 3.98 -17.88
N THR A 251 -7.13 4.76 -18.93
CA THR A 251 -8.46 5.10 -19.47
C THR A 251 -9.25 3.90 -20.00
N THR A 252 -8.70 2.68 -20.00
CA THR A 252 -9.47 1.46 -20.31
C THR A 252 -10.25 0.93 -19.10
N LYS A 253 -9.91 1.37 -17.88
CA LYS A 253 -10.59 0.99 -16.63
C LYS A 253 -11.57 2.08 -16.17
N PRO A 254 -12.64 1.71 -15.43
CA PRO A 254 -13.49 2.67 -14.74
C PRO A 254 -12.68 3.59 -13.82
N GLY A 255 -12.93 4.90 -13.87
CA GLY A 255 -12.23 5.89 -13.04
C GLY A 255 -10.81 6.24 -13.49
N ALA A 256 -10.26 5.58 -14.51
CA ALA A 256 -8.91 5.81 -15.06
C ALA A 256 -7.78 5.82 -14.00
N PRO A 257 -7.65 4.76 -13.18
CA PRO A 257 -6.66 4.69 -12.11
C PRO A 257 -5.24 4.65 -12.67
N LEU A 258 -4.28 5.10 -11.87
CA LEU A 258 -2.87 5.12 -12.22
C LEU A 258 -2.33 3.68 -12.30
N ARG A 259 -1.77 3.30 -13.44
CA ARG A 259 -1.16 1.98 -13.67
C ARG A 259 0.22 2.15 -14.30
N ILE A 260 1.14 1.27 -13.93
CA ILE A 260 2.40 1.06 -14.66
C ILE A 260 2.03 0.44 -16.02
N PHE A 261 2.61 0.95 -17.10
CA PHE A 261 2.38 0.47 -18.48
C PHE A 261 3.66 0.14 -19.26
N ARG A 262 4.82 0.37 -18.63
CA ARG A 262 6.15 0.04 -19.13
C ARG A 262 7.14 0.03 -17.97
N VAL A 263 8.08 -0.92 -17.98
CA VAL A 263 9.26 -0.89 -17.11
C VAL A 263 10.52 -1.15 -17.95
N GLU A 264 11.54 -0.34 -17.73
CA GLU A 264 12.84 -0.47 -18.37
C GLU A 264 13.95 -0.76 -17.37
N HIS A 265 14.89 -1.61 -17.78
CA HIS A 265 16.12 -1.98 -17.09
C HIS A 265 17.29 -1.78 -18.05
N ASN A 266 18.52 -1.85 -17.55
CA ASN A 266 19.72 -1.76 -18.39
C ASN A 266 19.79 -2.89 -19.43
N GLY A 267 19.34 -2.61 -20.66
CA GLY A 267 19.35 -3.53 -21.81
C GLY A 267 18.11 -4.42 -21.95
N TRP A 268 17.07 -4.22 -21.15
CA TRP A 268 15.83 -5.00 -21.19
C TRP A 268 14.62 -4.13 -20.83
N SER A 269 13.44 -4.43 -21.38
CA SER A 269 12.20 -3.73 -21.05
C SER A 269 11.01 -4.65 -21.26
N TYR A 270 9.95 -4.47 -20.49
CA TYR A 270 8.65 -5.07 -20.74
C TYR A 270 7.56 -3.99 -20.87
N PRO A 271 6.44 -4.27 -21.57
CA PRO A 271 5.21 -3.54 -21.35
C PRO A 271 4.81 -3.77 -19.90
#